data_AF-A0AAD1RFM4-F1
#
_entry.id   AF-A0AAD1RFM4-F1
#
_cell.length_a   1.000
_cell.length_b   1.000
_cell.length_c   1.000
_cell.angle_alpha   90.00
_cell.angle_beta   90.00
_cell.angle_gamma   90.00
#
_symmetry.space_group_name_H-M   'P 1'
#
loop_
_entity.id
_entity.type
_entity.pdbx_description
1 polymer ?
#
loop_
_entity_poly.entity_id
_entity_poly.type
_entity_poly.pdbx_seq_one_letter_code
_entity_poly.pdbx_strand_id
1 'polypeptide(L)'
;MFVLICFPLRKAKLLFFNKTEDDILWRDQIVDLSLTNERFEIQFILSEPSAKWKGCKGRISLPFLSETITRSERESKVLICICGPNGFVDQGIRFLQDLGFSSEEVFVFKE
;
A
#
# COMPACT_ATOMS: atom_id res chain seq x y z
N MET A 1 2.73 -6.52 6.37
CA MET A 1 2.96 -5.06 6.52
C MET A 1 2.21 -4.34 5.42
N PHE A 2 1.74 -3.10 5.62
CA PHE A 2 0.85 -2.45 4.65
C PHE A 2 1.09 -0.95 4.48
N VAL A 3 0.70 -0.46 3.31
CA VAL A 3 0.46 0.96 3.02
C VAL A 3 -0.97 1.10 2.52
N LEU A 4 -1.80 1.86 3.22
CA LEU A 4 -3.19 2.17 2.85
C LEU A 4 -3.25 3.62 2.36
N ILE A 5 -3.74 3.82 1.15
CA ILE A 5 -3.86 5.13 0.51
C ILE A 5 -5.34 5.49 0.43
N CYS A 6 -5.71 6.57 1.10
CA CYS A 6 -7.07 7.08 1.15
C CYS A 6 -7.16 8.38 0.34
N PHE A 7 -7.87 8.35 -0.77
CA PHE A 7 -8.22 9.55 -1.54
C PHE A 7 -9.48 10.18 -0.94
N PRO A 8 -9.67 11.50 -1.02
CA PRO A 8 -10.73 12.18 -0.27
C PRO A 8 -12.10 11.62 -0.68
N LEU A 9 -12.70 10.88 0.26
CA LEU A 9 -14.06 10.32 0.30
C LEU A 9 -14.50 9.39 -0.85
N ARG A 10 -13.61 9.01 -1.77
CA ARG A 10 -14.02 8.25 -2.97
C ARG A 10 -13.37 6.89 -3.15
N LYS A 11 -12.11 6.70 -2.74
CA LYS A 11 -11.39 5.43 -2.94
C LYS A 11 -10.33 5.17 -1.86
N ALA A 12 -10.14 3.90 -1.53
CA ALA A 12 -9.08 3.40 -0.68
C ALA A 12 -8.30 2.32 -1.45
N LYS A 13 -6.97 2.40 -1.44
CA LYS A 13 -6.08 1.41 -2.03
C LYS A 13 -5.17 0.82 -0.97
N LEU A 14 -5.26 -0.49 -0.73
CA LEU A 14 -4.40 -1.22 0.19
C LEU A 14 -3.26 -1.89 -0.58
N LEU A 15 -2.02 -1.57 -0.22
CA LEU A 15 -0.82 -2.24 -0.68
C LEU A 15 -0.36 -3.18 0.42
N PHE A 16 -0.54 -4.48 0.22
CA PHE A 16 -0.30 -5.47 1.25
C PHE A 16 0.92 -6.32 0.94
N PHE A 17 1.98 -6.11 1.73
CA PHE A 17 3.28 -6.72 1.56
C PHE A 17 3.44 -7.91 2.51
N ASN A 18 3.72 -9.08 1.94
CA ASN A 18 3.94 -10.33 2.65
C ASN A 18 5.14 -11.09 2.02
N LYS A 19 5.63 -12.16 2.65
CA LYS A 19 6.73 -12.94 2.05
C LYS A 19 6.21 -13.88 0.98
N THR A 20 5.28 -14.75 1.37
CA THR A 20 4.68 -15.79 0.53
C THR A 20 3.16 -15.62 0.43
N GLU A 21 2.50 -16.47 -0.35
CA GLU A 21 1.04 -16.48 -0.51
C GLU A 21 0.31 -16.85 0.80
N ASP A 22 0.90 -17.74 1.60
CA ASP A 22 0.35 -18.23 2.87
C ASP A 22 0.41 -17.18 3.99
N ASP A 23 1.30 -16.20 3.86
CA ASP A 23 1.45 -15.10 4.81
C ASP A 23 0.36 -14.02 4.63
N ILE A 24 -0.46 -14.11 3.57
CA ILE A 24 -1.51 -13.13 3.30
C ILE A 24 -2.68 -13.36 4.28
N LEU A 25 -2.68 -12.60 5.36
CA LEU A 25 -3.77 -12.61 6.32
C LEU A 25 -5.09 -12.17 5.67
N TRP A 26 -6.15 -12.93 5.95
CA TRP A 26 -7.52 -12.67 5.50
C TRP A 26 -7.65 -12.48 3.98
N ARG A 27 -6.86 -13.23 3.21
CA ARG A 27 -6.82 -13.12 1.75
C ARG A 27 -8.21 -13.15 1.12
N ASP A 28 -9.03 -14.14 1.48
CA ASP A 28 -10.34 -14.33 0.87
C ASP A 28 -11.30 -13.19 1.23
N GLN A 29 -11.27 -12.72 2.48
CA GLN A 29 -12.12 -11.61 2.94
C GLN A 29 -11.71 -10.28 2.28
N ILE A 30 -10.42 -10.03 2.11
CA ILE A 30 -9.91 -8.81 1.45
C ILE A 30 -10.23 -8.84 -0.05
N VAL A 31 -10.09 -10.00 -0.70
CA VAL A 31 -10.46 -10.18 -2.10
C VAL A 31 -11.97 -9.97 -2.28
N ASP A 32 -12.80 -10.60 -1.45
CA ASP A 32 -14.26 -10.40 -1.48
C ASP A 32 -14.63 -8.93 -1.29
N LEU A 33 -14.00 -8.23 -0.34
CA LEU A 33 -14.20 -6.79 -0.15
C LEU A 33 -13.85 -5.98 -1.40
N SER A 34 -12.77 -6.33 -2.11
CA SER A 34 -12.38 -5.64 -3.34
C SER A 34 -13.29 -5.93 -4.54
N LEU A 35 -13.93 -7.10 -4.57
CA LEU A 35 -14.88 -7.47 -5.63
C LEU A 35 -16.26 -6.85 -5.38
N THR A 36 -16.64 -6.69 -4.12
CA THR A 36 -17.97 -6.18 -3.73
C THR A 36 -18.02 -4.66 -3.60
N ASN A 37 -16.86 -3.99 -3.46
CA ASN A 37 -16.79 -2.55 -3.25
C ASN A 37 -15.83 -1.88 -4.24
N GLU A 38 -16.37 -1.23 -5.26
CA GLU A 38 -15.62 -0.50 -6.31
C GLU A 38 -14.72 0.63 -5.77
N ARG A 39 -14.93 1.05 -4.51
CA ARG A 39 -14.10 2.06 -3.84
C ARG A 39 -12.89 1.47 -3.14
N PHE A 40 -12.76 0.14 -3.07
CA PHE A 40 -11.65 -0.54 -2.41
C PHE A 40 -10.82 -1.31 -3.43
N GLU A 41 -9.55 -0.93 -3.54
CA GLU A 41 -8.57 -1.59 -4.39
C GLU A 41 -7.52 -2.28 -3.50
N ILE A 42 -7.10 -3.48 -3.86
CA ILE A 42 -6.04 -4.24 -3.16
C ILE A 42 -4.96 -4.63 -4.15
N GLN A 43 -3.70 -4.45 -3.74
CA GLN A 43 -2.55 -5.06 -4.41
C GLN A 43 -1.76 -5.87 -3.39
N PHE A 44 -1.57 -7.16 -3.70
CA PHE A 44 -0.70 -8.04 -2.94
C PHE A 44 0.71 -7.99 -3.54
N ILE A 45 1.72 -7.77 -2.70
CA ILE A 45 3.12 -7.71 -3.07
C ILE A 45 3.88 -8.76 -2.26
N LEU A 46 4.53 -9.69 -2.96
CA LEU A 46 5.25 -10.80 -2.32
C LEU A 46 6.74 -10.70 -2.53
N SER A 47 7.53 -10.80 -1.45
CA SER A 47 9.00 -10.78 -1.57
C SER A 47 9.58 -12.12 -2.01
N GLU A 48 8.91 -13.23 -1.67
CA GLU A 48 9.32 -14.61 -1.95
C GLU A 48 8.12 -15.42 -2.51
N PRO A 49 7.54 -15.00 -3.65
CA PRO A 49 6.36 -15.64 -4.22
C PRO A 49 6.67 -17.01 -4.82
N SER A 50 5.66 -17.88 -4.93
CA SER A 50 5.78 -19.11 -5.70
C SER A 50 5.88 -18.83 -7.21
N ALA A 51 6.28 -19.84 -7.99
CA ALA A 51 6.27 -19.76 -9.45
C ALA A 51 4.86 -19.51 -10.03
N LYS A 52 3.80 -19.83 -9.28
CA LYS A 52 2.40 -19.64 -9.70
C LYS A 52 1.91 -18.21 -9.49
N TRP A 53 2.64 -17.38 -8.73
CA TRP A 53 2.23 -16.01 -8.43
C TRP A 53 2.28 -15.12 -9.67
N LYS A 54 1.12 -14.53 -9.97
CA LYS A 54 0.94 -13.59 -11.09
C LYS A 54 0.88 -12.12 -10.65
N GLY A 55 0.86 -11.85 -9.35
CA GLY A 55 0.81 -10.50 -8.80
C GLY A 55 2.18 -9.83 -8.70
N CYS A 56 2.22 -8.68 -8.03
CA CYS A 56 3.44 -7.91 -7.81
C CYS A 56 4.47 -8.68 -6.98
N LYS A 57 5.75 -8.52 -7.32
CA LYS A 57 6.88 -9.18 -6.66
C LYS A 57 7.87 -8.13 -6.15
N GLY A 58 8.43 -8.35 -4.97
CA GLY A 58 9.48 -7.51 -4.40
C GLY A 58 9.14 -6.90 -3.05
N ARG A 59 9.77 -5.77 -2.76
CA ARG A 59 9.62 -5.00 -1.52
C ARG A 59 9.16 -3.58 -1.85
N ILE A 60 8.80 -2.81 -0.82
CA ILE A 60 8.50 -1.39 -0.98
C ILE A 60 9.69 -0.69 -1.66
N SER A 61 9.40 0.10 -2.69
CA SER A 61 10.42 0.81 -3.46
C SER A 61 9.87 2.14 -3.96
N LEU A 62 10.76 3.13 -4.15
CA LEU A 62 10.38 4.43 -4.67
C LEU A 62 9.67 4.36 -6.03
N PRO A 63 10.15 3.58 -7.03
CA PRO A 63 9.44 3.46 -8.30
C PRO A 63 8.03 2.88 -8.13
N PHE A 64 7.90 1.85 -7.29
CA PHE A 64 6.60 1.22 -7.03
C PHE A 64 5.59 2.19 -6.40
N LEU A 65 6.02 2.98 -5.41
CA LEU A 65 5.14 3.98 -4.79
C LEU A 65 4.79 5.13 -5.74
N SER A 66 5.75 5.57 -6.57
CA SER A 66 5.54 6.61 -7.58
C SER A 66 4.48 6.21 -8.61
N GLU A 67 4.56 4.97 -9.13
CA GLU A 67 3.59 4.43 -10.07
C GLU A 67 2.21 4.22 -9.43
N THR A 68 2.18 3.83 -8.15
CA THR A 68 0.94 3.46 -7.47
C THR A 68 0.17 4.66 -6.92
N ILE A 69 0.88 5.67 -6.41
CA ILE A 69 0.32 6.87 -5.79
C ILE A 69 0.36 8.02 -6.80
N THR A 70 -0.53 7.97 -7.80
CA THR A 70 -0.65 9.06 -8.76
C THR A 70 -1.40 10.22 -8.13
N ARG A 71 -0.75 11.38 -7.95
CA ARG A 71 -1.47 12.62 -7.59
C ARG A 71 -2.31 13.04 -8.79
N SER A 72 -3.63 13.00 -8.68
CA SER A 72 -4.47 13.73 -9.63
C SER A 72 -4.21 15.22 -9.41
N GLU A 73 -3.88 15.94 -10.48
CA GLU A 73 -3.34 17.32 -10.51
C GLU A 73 -4.18 18.42 -9.83
N ARG A 74 -5.29 18.09 -9.16
CA ARG A 74 -6.19 19.06 -8.52
C ARG A 74 -6.60 18.60 -7.12
N GLU A 75 -5.92 19.15 -6.11
CA GLU A 75 -6.40 19.38 -4.73
C GLU A 75 -7.01 18.21 -3.94
N SER A 76 -6.76 16.97 -4.33
CA SER A 76 -7.27 15.82 -3.59
C SER A 76 -6.35 15.53 -2.39
N LYS A 77 -6.75 15.98 -1.19
CA LYS A 77 -6.11 15.61 0.09
C LYS A 77 -6.00 14.08 0.20
N VAL A 78 -4.79 13.54 0.10
CA VAL A 78 -4.53 12.11 0.29
C VAL A 78 -4.09 11.85 1.74
N LEU A 79 -4.56 10.75 2.31
CA LEU A 79 -4.05 10.23 3.57
C LEU A 79 -3.38 8.88 3.30
N ILE A 80 -2.10 8.78 3.65
CA ILE A 80 -1.29 7.58 3.49
C ILE A 80 -1.01 7.03 4.88
N CYS A 81 -1.55 5.85 5.13
CA CYS A 81 -1.43 5.12 6.38
C CYS A 81 -0.41 4.00 6.20
N ILE A 82 0.66 3.99 7.00
CA ILE A 82 1.71 2.94 6.93
C ILE A 82 1.83 2.19 8.26
N CYS A 83 1.99 0.87 8.17
CA CYS A 83 2.16 -0.02 9.31
C CYS A 83 3.06 -1.21 8.96
N GLY A 84 3.95 -1.59 9.87
CA GLY A 84 4.81 -2.76 9.72
C GLY A 84 6.06 -2.68 10.60
N PRO A 85 7.04 -3.57 10.38
CA PRO A 85 8.33 -3.52 11.07
C PRO A 85 9.03 -2.17 10.85
N ASN A 86 9.80 -1.71 11.84
CA ASN A 86 10.47 -0.40 11.81
C ASN A 86 11.24 -0.13 10.51
N GLY A 87 12.04 -1.10 10.04
CA GLY A 87 12.79 -0.94 8.79
C GLY A 87 11.92 -0.73 7.54
N PHE A 88 10.71 -1.32 7.49
CA PHE A 88 9.75 -1.08 6.42
C PHE A 88 9.12 0.30 6.52
N VAL A 89 8.71 0.69 7.73
CA VAL A 89 8.08 1.98 7.99
C VAL A 89 9.04 3.13 7.69
N ASP A 90 10.27 3.07 8.20
CA ASP A 90 11.28 4.11 8.00
C ASP A 90 11.64 4.27 6.52
N GLN A 91 11.76 3.16 5.79
CA GLN A 91 12.00 3.17 4.36
C GLN A 91 10.81 3.74 3.57
N GLY A 92 9.59 3.35 3.93
CA GLY A 92 8.38 3.88 3.31
C GLY A 92 8.22 5.38 3.52
N ILE A 93 8.46 5.88 4.73
CA ILE A 93 8.42 7.32 5.03
C ILE A 93 9.44 8.09 4.18
N ARG A 94 10.67 7.60 4.07
CA ARG A 94 11.70 8.23 3.22
C ARG A 94 11.24 8.33 1.77
N PHE A 95 10.71 7.24 1.20
CA PHE A 95 10.22 7.28 -0.18
C PHE A 95 9.02 8.23 -0.36
N LEU A 96 8.10 8.29 0.60
CA LEU A 96 6.98 9.23 0.55
C LEU A 96 7.45 10.68 0.64
N GLN A 97 8.47 10.97 1.43
CA GLN A 97 9.12 12.28 1.50
C GLN A 97 9.80 12.64 0.18
N ASP A 98 10.51 11.68 -0.44
CA ASP A 98 11.16 11.87 -1.75
C ASP A 98 10.12 12.14 -2.86
N LEU A 99 8.91 11.61 -2.73
CA LEU A 99 7.76 11.89 -3.62
C LEU A 99 7.02 13.20 -3.29
N GLY A 100 7.46 13.93 -2.26
CA GLY A 100 6.92 15.23 -1.88
C GLY A 100 5.62 15.17 -1.06
N PHE A 101 5.33 14.04 -0.39
CA PHE A 101 4.24 13.97 0.58
C PHE A 101 4.67 14.61 1.92
N SER A 102 3.79 15.44 2.46
CA SER A 102 3.99 16.10 3.75
C SER A 102 3.70 15.16 4.93
N SER A 103 4.17 15.54 6.12
CA SER A 103 3.86 14.79 7.35
C SER A 103 2.38 14.81 7.73
N GLU A 104 1.60 15.77 7.23
CA GLU A 104 0.15 15.83 7.46
C GLU A 104 -0.61 14.81 6.59
N GLU A 105 -0.02 14.41 5.46
CA GLU A 105 -0.58 13.42 4.54
C GLU A 105 -0.17 11.99 4.92
N VAL A 106 0.80 11.81 5.83
CA VAL A 106 1.34 10.49 6.20
C VAL A 106 1.06 10.20 7.68
N PHE A 107 0.24 9.17 7.93
CA PHE A 107 -0.01 8.64 9.26
C PHE A 107 0.71 7.30 9.45
N VAL A 108 1.44 7.18 10.57
CA VAL A 108 2.24 5.99 10.88
C VAL A 108 1.64 5.29 12.09
N PHE A 109 1.21 4.04 11.92
CA PHE A 109 0.83 3.19 13.04
C PHE A 109 2.10 2.58 13.64
N LYS A 110 2.44 3.01 14.86
CA LYS A 110 3.52 2.43 15.66
C LYS A 110 2.91 1.80 16.92
N GLU A 111 3.51 0.70 17.37
CA GLU A 111 3.38 0.23 18.75
C GLU A 111 4.31 1.03 19.67
#